data_AF-A0A7K0U393-F1
#
_entry.id   AF-A0A7K0U393-F1
#
_cell.length_a   1.000
_cell.length_b   1.000
_cell.length_c   1.000
_cell.angle_alpha   90.00
_cell.angle_beta   90.00
_cell.angle_gamma   90.00
#
_symmetry.space_group_name_H-M   'P 1'
#
loop_
_entity.id
_entity.type
_entity.pdbx_description
1 polymer ?
#
loop_
_entity_poly.entity_id
_entity_poly.type
_entity_poly.pdbx_seq_one_letter_code
_entity_poly.pdbx_strand_id
1 'polypeptide(L)'
;MLSRRQLLLAAAAAVPAAALIDANPADARPFVLADSRVRGWGPVMQIGDSTSGGYLNGLQRTIRSKDIGPFRCDIQGARSINRVSKRFPSAISAIRTARAAGFDPPCYLLALGSNDLWVVKRKKNSAPAMIDAIMNEIDPDRTVGFLTLYTVHQ
;
A
#
# COMPACT_ATOMS: atom_id res chain seq x y z
N MET A 1 41.56 17.78 31.71
CA MET A 1 40.40 18.62 31.34
C MET A 1 40.02 18.34 29.90
N LEU A 2 38.90 17.65 29.66
CA LEU A 2 38.40 17.37 28.30
C LEU A 2 37.70 18.63 27.75
N SER A 3 37.93 18.95 26.48
CA SER A 3 37.37 20.17 25.86
C SER A 3 35.86 20.03 25.62
N ARG A 4 35.11 21.14 25.63
CA ARG A 4 33.66 21.19 25.32
C ARG A 4 33.29 20.49 23.99
N ARG A 5 34.21 20.40 23.02
CA ARG A 5 34.00 19.67 21.75
C ARG A 5 34.01 18.14 21.92
N GLN A 6 34.77 17.61 22.88
CA GLN A 6 34.80 16.17 23.17
C GLN A 6 33.55 15.69 23.91
N LEU A 7 32.91 16.57 24.70
CA LEU A 7 31.62 16.29 25.34
C LEU A 7 30.44 16.21 24.35
N LEU A 8 30.50 16.93 23.22
CA LEU A 8 29.46 16.89 22.18
C LEU A 8 29.59 15.67 21.25
N LEU A 9 30.79 15.16 21.00
CA LEU A 9 30.98 13.93 20.21
C LEU A 9 30.64 12.65 20.98
N ALA A 10 30.76 12.65 22.31
CA ALA A 10 30.37 11.50 23.13
C ALA A 10 28.84 11.36 23.31
N ALA A 11 28.07 12.43 23.07
CA ALA A 11 26.61 12.42 23.20
C ALA A 11 25.87 11.93 21.95
N ALA A 12 26.56 11.68 20.84
CA ALA A 12 25.95 11.25 19.58
C ALA A 12 25.94 9.72 19.35
N ALA A 13 26.51 8.93 20.27
CA ALA A 13 26.74 7.49 20.08
C ALA A 13 25.91 6.60 21.02
N ALA A 14 24.74 7.06 21.47
CA ALA A 14 23.81 6.26 22.25
C ALA A 14 22.37 6.45 21.78
N VAL A 15 22.11 6.22 20.49
CA VAL A 15 20.78 5.73 20.12
C VAL A 15 20.77 4.25 20.51
N PRO A 16 19.94 3.84 21.48
CA PRO A 16 19.87 2.42 21.83
C PRO A 16 19.40 1.65 20.59
N ALA A 17 20.29 0.81 20.04
CA ALA A 17 19.96 -0.17 19.01
C ALA A 17 18.88 -1.18 19.46
N ALA A 18 18.48 -1.13 20.73
CA ALA A 18 17.42 -1.93 21.34
C ALA A 18 15.98 -1.48 21.01
N ALA A 19 15.78 -0.39 20.26
CA ALA A 19 14.46 0.03 19.79
C ALA A 19 14.09 -0.48 18.37
N LEU A 20 14.91 -1.35 17.77
CA LEU A 20 14.46 -2.26 16.72
C LEU A 20 13.67 -3.40 17.38
N ILE A 21 12.60 -3.03 18.08
CA ILE A 21 11.57 -3.95 18.50
C ILE A 21 11.05 -4.60 17.22
N ASP A 22 10.87 -5.91 17.29
CA ASP A 22 10.33 -6.86 16.32
C ASP A 22 8.95 -6.39 15.79
N ALA A 23 8.93 -5.26 15.08
CA ALA A 23 7.72 -4.60 14.63
C ALA A 23 7.12 -5.49 13.55
N ASN A 24 6.13 -6.29 13.95
CA ASN A 24 5.42 -7.13 13.02
C ASN A 24 4.76 -6.22 11.96
N PRO A 25 5.05 -6.38 10.66
CA PRO A 25 4.50 -5.52 9.63
C PRO A 25 2.97 -5.49 9.59
N ALA A 26 2.28 -6.51 10.13
CA ALA A 26 0.82 -6.47 10.25
C ALA A 26 0.30 -5.54 11.35
N ASP A 27 1.13 -5.18 12.33
CA ASP A 27 0.77 -4.21 13.37
C ASP A 27 0.94 -2.77 12.87
N ALA A 28 1.59 -2.58 11.71
CA ALA A 28 1.64 -1.30 11.03
C ALA A 28 0.23 -0.91 10.55
N ARG A 29 -0.30 0.17 11.11
CA ARG A 29 -1.60 0.71 10.71
C ARG A 29 -1.57 1.09 9.22
N PRO A 30 -2.63 0.78 8.45
CA PRO A 30 -2.71 1.24 7.07
C PRO A 30 -2.71 2.77 7.03
N PHE A 31 -1.96 3.33 6.10
CA PHE A 31 -2.08 4.73 5.73
C PHE A 31 -3.31 4.88 4.85
N VAL A 32 -4.36 5.47 5.42
CA VAL A 32 -5.60 5.75 4.71
C VAL A 32 -5.68 7.24 4.43
N LEU A 33 -5.82 7.54 3.15
CA LEU A 33 -6.06 8.89 2.65
C LEU A 33 -7.41 8.88 1.94
N ALA A 34 -8.30 9.80 2.31
CA ALA A 34 -9.62 9.89 1.70
C ALA A 34 -9.97 11.35 1.40
N ASP A 35 -10.72 11.54 0.33
CA ASP A 35 -11.25 12.82 -0.14
C ASP A 35 -12.67 12.56 -0.63
N SER A 36 -13.66 13.07 0.10
CA SER A 36 -15.08 12.84 -0.17
C SER A 36 -15.66 13.77 -1.23
N ARG A 37 -14.86 14.68 -1.81
CA ARG A 37 -15.36 15.68 -2.75
C ARG A 37 -15.71 15.02 -4.08
N VAL A 38 -16.95 15.24 -4.49
CA VAL A 38 -17.44 14.88 -5.84
C VAL A 38 -16.79 15.80 -6.86
N ARG A 39 -16.30 15.20 -7.94
CA ARG A 39 -15.62 15.89 -9.05
C ARG A 39 -16.17 15.38 -10.38
N GLY A 40 -15.69 15.94 -11.50
CA GLY A 40 -16.16 15.61 -12.85
C GLY A 40 -15.95 14.14 -13.23
N TRP A 41 -14.90 13.52 -12.71
CA TRP A 41 -14.67 12.07 -12.81
C TRP A 41 -15.02 11.37 -11.51
N GLY A 42 -15.66 10.20 -11.64
CA GLY A 42 -16.27 9.46 -10.53
C GLY A 42 -15.30 8.86 -9.51
N PRO A 43 -15.85 8.07 -8.55
CA PRO A 43 -15.08 7.65 -7.41
C PRO A 43 -14.03 6.58 -7.74
N VAL A 44 -12.89 6.63 -7.04
CA VAL A 44 -11.77 5.69 -7.24
C VAL A 44 -11.17 5.24 -5.91
N MET A 45 -10.82 3.95 -5.81
CA MET A 45 -10.01 3.41 -4.72
C MET A 45 -8.65 2.96 -5.23
N GLN A 46 -7.58 3.38 -4.57
CA GLN A 46 -6.26 2.77 -4.73
C GLN A 46 -5.94 1.88 -3.53
N ILE A 47 -5.42 0.69 -3.82
CA ILE A 47 -4.89 -0.25 -2.83
C ILE A 47 -3.42 -0.45 -3.13
N GLY A 48 -2.55 -0.14 -2.17
CA GLY A 48 -1.11 -0.14 -2.38
C GLY A 48 -0.31 -0.85 -1.29
N ASP A 49 0.91 -1.22 -1.65
CA ASP A 49 1.96 -1.64 -0.72
C ASP A 49 2.96 -0.51 -0.41
N SER A 50 4.07 -0.81 0.28
CA SER A 50 5.11 0.17 0.62
C SER A 50 5.66 0.94 -0.59
N THR A 51 5.68 0.34 -1.78
CA THR A 51 6.15 0.97 -3.02
C THR A 51 5.23 2.12 -3.43
N SER A 52 3.92 1.96 -3.19
CA SER A 52 2.93 3.01 -3.46
C SER A 52 3.08 4.21 -2.53
N GLY A 53 3.62 4.00 -1.32
CA GLY A 53 3.84 5.06 -0.33
C GLY A 53 4.77 6.17 -0.83
N GLY A 54 5.77 5.81 -1.65
CA GLY A 54 6.80 6.75 -2.12
C GLY A 54 6.28 7.90 -3.00
N TYR A 55 5.13 7.74 -3.66
CA TYR A 55 4.55 8.75 -4.56
C TYR A 55 3.18 9.27 -4.12
N LEU A 56 2.79 9.06 -2.86
CA LEU A 56 1.48 9.44 -2.32
C LEU A 56 1.09 10.90 -2.57
N ASN A 57 2.03 11.83 -2.34
CA ASN A 57 1.80 13.26 -2.53
C ASN A 57 1.60 13.62 -4.01
N GLY A 58 2.35 12.97 -4.90
CA GLY A 58 2.22 13.16 -6.34
C GLY A 58 0.90 12.61 -6.87
N LEU A 59 0.50 11.43 -6.40
CA LEU A 59 -0.79 10.82 -6.72
C LEU A 59 -1.98 11.73 -6.36
N GLN A 60 -2.01 12.28 -5.13
CA GLN A 60 -3.05 13.22 -4.71
C GLN A 60 -3.17 14.41 -5.65
N ARG A 61 -2.02 15.02 -5.98
CA ARG A 61 -1.97 16.17 -6.87
C ARG A 61 -2.50 15.79 -8.25
N THR A 62 -2.08 14.64 -8.79
CA THR A 62 -2.56 14.15 -10.08
C THR A 62 -4.07 13.92 -10.08
N ILE A 63 -4.61 13.16 -9.11
CA ILE A 63 -6.04 12.88 -8.98
C ILE A 63 -6.85 14.17 -8.93
N ARG A 64 -6.43 15.13 -8.10
CA ARG A 64 -7.10 16.44 -7.99
C ARG A 64 -6.98 17.26 -9.28
N SER A 65 -5.81 17.30 -9.91
CA SER A 65 -5.60 18.06 -11.16
C SER A 65 -6.37 17.48 -12.35
N LYS A 66 -6.73 16.20 -12.28
CA LYS A 66 -7.56 15.51 -13.28
C LYS A 66 -9.04 15.53 -12.94
N ASP A 67 -9.42 16.23 -11.88
CA ASP A 67 -10.81 16.35 -11.42
C ASP A 67 -11.47 14.97 -11.14
N ILE A 68 -10.72 14.07 -10.48
CA ILE A 68 -11.19 12.73 -10.09
C ILE A 68 -11.56 12.71 -8.61
N GLY A 69 -12.78 12.29 -8.29
CA GLY A 69 -13.20 12.01 -6.93
C GLY A 69 -14.72 11.84 -6.76
N PRO A 70 -15.16 11.25 -5.65
CA PRO A 70 -14.41 10.99 -4.40
C PRO A 70 -13.28 9.95 -4.51
N PHE A 71 -12.22 10.04 -3.70
CA PHE A 71 -11.16 9.03 -3.74
C PHE A 71 -10.74 8.51 -2.38
N ARG A 72 -10.26 7.27 -2.35
CA ARG A 72 -9.65 6.63 -1.18
C ARG A 72 -8.36 5.91 -1.59
N CYS A 73 -7.26 6.18 -0.92
CA CYS A 73 -6.03 5.41 -1.04
C CYS A 73 -5.80 4.68 0.27
N ASP A 74 -5.69 3.36 0.20
CA ASP A 74 -5.38 2.50 1.34
C ASP A 74 -4.02 1.84 1.07
N ILE A 75 -3.00 2.29 1.78
CA ILE A 75 -1.62 1.86 1.57
C ILE A 75 -1.07 1.24 2.84
N GLN A 76 -0.49 0.05 2.74
CA GLN A 76 0.10 -0.60 3.90
C GLN A 76 1.39 -1.32 3.53
N GLY A 77 2.43 -1.14 4.35
CA GLY A 77 3.68 -1.89 4.21
C GLY A 77 3.41 -3.39 4.21
N ALA A 78 4.20 -4.14 3.44
CA ALA A 78 4.05 -5.58 3.30
C ALA A 78 2.67 -6.05 2.77
N ARG A 79 1.81 -5.18 2.25
CA ARG A 79 0.54 -5.64 1.67
C ARG A 79 0.80 -6.57 0.49
N SER A 80 0.13 -7.71 0.52
CA SER A 80 0.09 -8.68 -0.57
C SER A 80 -1.19 -8.54 -1.40
N ILE A 81 -1.20 -9.21 -2.54
CA ILE A 81 -2.39 -9.37 -3.39
C ILE A 81 -3.52 -10.02 -2.55
N ASN A 82 -3.39 -11.29 -2.18
CA ASN A 82 -4.44 -11.99 -1.42
C ASN A 82 -3.96 -12.79 -0.20
N ARG A 83 -2.64 -12.80 0.09
CA ARG A 83 -2.06 -13.63 1.15
C ARG A 83 -2.41 -13.02 2.50
N VAL A 84 -3.33 -13.65 3.22
CA VAL A 84 -3.61 -13.29 4.62
C VAL A 84 -2.64 -14.05 5.51
N SER A 85 -1.72 -13.33 6.14
CA SER A 85 -0.91 -13.88 7.23
C SER A 85 -0.66 -12.80 8.26
N LYS A 86 -0.21 -13.21 9.45
CA LYS A 86 0.23 -12.27 10.51
C LYS A 86 1.30 -11.29 10.06
N ARG A 87 1.96 -11.45 8.90
CA ARG A 87 3.00 -10.54 8.40
C ARG A 87 2.60 -9.78 7.13
N PHE A 88 1.54 -10.22 6.46
CA PHE A 88 1.15 -9.71 5.15
C PHE A 88 -0.36 -9.42 5.18
N PRO A 89 -0.77 -8.15 5.31
CA PRO A 89 -2.16 -7.77 5.11
C PRO A 89 -2.53 -7.99 3.63
N SER A 90 -3.81 -8.25 3.35
CA SER A 90 -4.29 -8.53 1.99
C SER A 90 -5.01 -7.31 1.39
N ALA A 91 -5.09 -7.27 0.06
CA ALA A 91 -5.94 -6.29 -0.63
C ALA A 91 -7.42 -6.49 -0.27
N ILE A 92 -7.84 -7.74 -0.13
CA ILE A 92 -9.22 -8.12 0.23
C ILE A 92 -9.64 -7.47 1.55
N SER A 93 -8.78 -7.44 2.57
CA SER A 93 -9.12 -6.76 3.82
C SER A 93 -9.32 -5.26 3.63
N ALA A 94 -8.51 -4.61 2.78
CA ALA A 94 -8.68 -3.20 2.48
C ALA A 94 -10.01 -2.91 1.75
N ILE A 95 -10.39 -3.75 0.77
CA ILE A 95 -11.68 -3.65 0.08
C ILE A 95 -12.83 -3.75 1.08
N ARG A 96 -12.82 -4.78 1.92
CA ARG A 96 -13.86 -5.01 2.94
C ARG A 96 -13.95 -3.85 3.93
N THR A 97 -12.82 -3.32 4.39
CA THR A 97 -12.78 -2.16 5.28
C THR A 97 -13.35 -0.91 4.60
N ALA A 98 -13.05 -0.66 3.32
CA ALA A 98 -13.61 0.48 2.59
C ALA A 98 -15.12 0.35 2.39
N ARG A 99 -15.59 -0.84 2.00
CA ARG A 99 -17.04 -1.14 1.87
C ARG A 99 -17.78 -0.99 3.19
N ALA A 100 -17.22 -1.50 4.29
CA ALA A 100 -17.79 -1.33 5.63
C ALA A 100 -17.84 0.16 6.06
N ALA A 101 -16.95 1.00 5.53
CA ALA A 101 -16.97 2.44 5.71
C ALA A 101 -17.89 3.18 4.70
N GLY A 102 -18.65 2.47 3.88
CA GLY A 102 -19.56 3.03 2.89
C GLY A 102 -18.91 3.50 1.59
N PHE A 103 -17.66 3.08 1.32
CA PHE A 103 -16.94 3.43 0.09
C PHE A 103 -16.71 2.20 -0.79
N ASP A 104 -17.54 2.06 -1.82
CA ASP A 104 -17.45 1.02 -2.86
C ASP A 104 -17.44 1.66 -4.25
N PRO A 105 -16.28 2.12 -4.75
CA PRO A 105 -16.21 2.84 -6.01
C PRO A 105 -16.39 1.92 -7.23
N PRO A 106 -16.79 2.46 -8.39
CA PRO A 106 -16.82 1.72 -9.65
C PRO A 106 -15.42 1.39 -10.19
N CYS A 107 -14.36 2.05 -9.69
CA CYS A 107 -13.00 1.91 -10.18
C CYS A 107 -12.00 1.61 -9.05
N TYR A 108 -11.18 0.57 -9.27
CA TYR A 108 -10.13 0.12 -8.38
C TYR A 108 -8.76 0.17 -9.07
N LEU A 109 -7.77 0.73 -8.38
CA LEU A 109 -6.37 0.74 -8.79
C LEU A 109 -5.56 -0.11 -7.81
N LEU A 110 -4.99 -1.21 -8.29
CA LEU A 110 -4.26 -2.18 -7.48
C LEU A 110 -2.76 -2.03 -7.75
N ALA A 111 -2.06 -1.38 -6.83
CA ALA A 111 -0.61 -1.15 -6.87
C ALA A 111 0.10 -2.10 -5.90
N LEU A 112 0.08 -3.37 -6.25
CA LEU A 112 0.49 -4.50 -5.41
C LEU A 112 1.42 -5.44 -6.17
N GLY A 113 2.11 -6.31 -5.42
CA GLY A 113 2.85 -7.44 -5.97
C GLY A 113 4.32 -7.48 -5.55
N SER A 114 4.87 -6.41 -4.97
CA SER A 114 6.28 -6.39 -4.53
C SER A 114 6.56 -7.48 -3.49
N ASN A 115 5.62 -7.67 -2.57
CA ASN A 115 5.69 -8.64 -1.48
C ASN A 115 5.37 -10.08 -1.90
N ASP A 116 4.85 -10.27 -3.12
CA ASP A 116 4.46 -11.56 -3.67
C ASP A 116 5.46 -12.10 -4.71
N LEU A 117 6.44 -11.28 -5.13
CA LEU A 117 7.45 -11.63 -6.13
C LEU A 117 8.13 -12.98 -5.86
N TRP A 118 8.50 -13.25 -4.61
CA TRP A 118 9.15 -14.51 -4.24
C TRP A 118 8.24 -15.73 -4.42
N VAL A 119 6.95 -15.59 -4.09
CA VAL A 119 5.96 -16.67 -4.23
C VAL A 119 5.67 -16.91 -5.71
N VAL A 120 5.44 -15.83 -6.46
CA VAL A 120 5.17 -15.88 -7.90
C VAL A 120 6.36 -16.48 -8.67
N LYS A 121 7.60 -16.12 -8.31
CA LYS A 121 8.80 -16.70 -8.91
C LYS A 121 8.91 -18.22 -8.70
N ARG A 122 8.51 -18.73 -7.53
CA ARG A 122 8.58 -20.17 -7.20
C ARG A 122 7.40 -20.98 -7.69
N LYS A 123 6.23 -20.35 -7.84
CA LYS A 123 4.97 -20.98 -8.26
C LYS A 123 4.29 -20.09 -9.30
N LYS A 124 4.60 -20.28 -10.58
CA LYS A 124 4.07 -19.44 -11.67
C LYS A 124 2.54 -19.34 -11.69
N ASN A 125 1.83 -20.42 -11.35
CA ASN A 125 0.36 -20.45 -11.30
C ASN A 125 -0.24 -19.73 -10.08
N SER A 126 0.58 -19.23 -9.14
CA SER A 126 0.06 -18.51 -7.99
C SER A 126 -0.46 -17.12 -8.35
N ALA A 127 0.16 -16.41 -9.29
CA ALA A 127 -0.27 -15.04 -9.63
C ALA A 127 -1.72 -14.97 -10.18
N PRO A 128 -2.12 -15.82 -11.15
CA PRO A 128 -3.51 -15.87 -11.61
C PRO A 128 -4.49 -16.16 -10.48
N ALA A 129 -4.25 -17.19 -9.67
CA ALA A 129 -5.13 -17.52 -8.54
C ALA A 129 -5.23 -16.39 -7.50
N MET A 130 -4.15 -15.61 -7.31
CA MET A 130 -4.18 -14.46 -6.42
C MET A 130 -5.01 -13.30 -6.99
N ILE A 131 -4.88 -13.05 -8.30
CA ILE A 131 -5.66 -12.06 -9.03
C ILE A 131 -7.14 -12.46 -9.02
N ASP A 132 -7.46 -13.70 -9.37
CA ASP A 132 -8.83 -14.23 -9.38
C ASP A 132 -9.51 -14.06 -8.01
N ALA A 133 -8.78 -14.30 -6.92
CA ALA A 133 -9.32 -14.10 -5.57
C ALA A 133 -9.70 -12.62 -5.29
N ILE A 134 -8.91 -11.66 -5.79
CA ILE A 134 -9.28 -10.24 -5.68
C ILE A 134 -10.43 -9.92 -6.64
N MET A 135 -10.40 -10.42 -7.87
CA MET A 135 -11.44 -10.17 -8.86
C MET A 135 -12.79 -10.80 -8.47
N ASN A 136 -12.81 -11.83 -7.62
CA ASN A 136 -14.04 -12.35 -7.03
C ASN A 136 -14.53 -11.51 -5.84
N GLU A 137 -13.63 -10.77 -5.18
CA GLU A 137 -14.00 -9.84 -4.12
C GLU A 137 -14.55 -8.53 -4.71
N ILE A 138 -13.97 -8.07 -5.82
CA ILE A 138 -14.44 -6.90 -6.57
C ILE A 138 -15.60 -7.34 -7.47
N ASP A 139 -16.74 -6.64 -7.45
CA ASP A 139 -17.85 -7.02 -8.34
C ASP A 139 -17.43 -7.01 -9.82
N PRO A 140 -17.95 -7.93 -10.66
CA PRO A 140 -17.57 -8.04 -12.07
C PRO A 140 -17.88 -6.77 -12.89
N ASP A 141 -18.80 -5.93 -12.41
CA ASP A 141 -19.20 -4.67 -13.06
C ASP A 141 -18.25 -3.50 -12.74
N ARG A 142 -17.16 -3.75 -11.99
CA ARG A 142 -16.18 -2.73 -11.60
C ARG A 142 -15.00 -2.71 -12.57
N THR A 143 -14.48 -1.52 -12.82
CA THR A 143 -13.23 -1.35 -13.56
C THR A 143 -12.04 -1.57 -12.63
N VAL A 144 -11.09 -2.42 -13.03
CA VAL A 144 -9.90 -2.72 -12.24
C VAL A 144 -8.63 -2.48 -13.07
N GLY A 145 -7.76 -1.61 -12.57
CA GLY A 145 -6.42 -1.38 -13.11
C GLY A 145 -5.35 -1.99 -12.21
N PHE A 146 -4.56 -2.93 -12.73
CA PHE A 146 -3.38 -3.46 -12.03
C PHE A 146 -2.12 -2.68 -12.44
N LEU A 147 -1.48 -2.06 -11.46
CA LEU A 147 -0.20 -1.37 -11.63
C LEU A 147 0.91 -2.38 -11.31
N THR A 148 1.54 -2.91 -12.36
CA THR A 148 2.55 -3.95 -12.22
C THR A 148 3.94 -3.36 -11.95
N LEU A 149 4.77 -4.14 -11.27
CA LEU A 149 6.18 -3.80 -11.10
C LEU A 149 6.93 -4.11 -12.40
N TYR A 150 7.63 -3.11 -12.91
CA TYR A 150 8.53 -3.30 -14.03
C TYR A 150 9.95 -3.58 -13.51
N THR A 151 10.53 -4.72 -13.88
CA THR A 151 11.96 -4.98 -13.69
C THR A 151 12.69 -4.67 -14.97
N VAL A 152 13.63 -3.72 -14.94
CA VAL A 152 14.56 -3.49 -16.06
C VAL A 152 15.58 -4.61 -16.03
N HIS A 153 15.63 -5.43 -17.08
CA HIS A 153 16.76 -6.34 -17.30
C HIS A 153 17.96 -5.47 -17.71
N GLN A 154 18.93 -5.32 -16.81
CA GLN A 154 20.26 -4.80 -17.14
C GLN A 154 21.19 -5.96 -17.44
#